data_AF-A0A7L5YT47-F1
#
_entry.id   AF-A0A7L5YT47-F1
#
_cell.length_a   1.000
_cell.length_b   1.000
_cell.length_c   1.000
_cell.angle_alpha   90.00
_cell.angle_beta   90.00
_cell.angle_gamma   90.00
#
_symmetry.space_group_name_H-M   'P 1'
#
loop_
_entity.id
_entity.type
_entity.pdbx_description
1 polymer ?
#
loop_
_entity_poly.entity_id
_entity_poly.type
_entity_poly.pdbx_seq_one_letter_code
_entity_poly.pdbx_strand_id
1 'polypeptide(L)'
;MYENTLSLLPGAQARPTLYDSGSCTLFPSVAANARGDLGAVLNISAGRQGPAVAFLMQDDYSTALPRGAYYTVQISGARPSDRRWGDFNSVQPMSPVQTTWVGAGHYLPGTSPCSACAAPVFFNFGRARDNMAWNYWQDK
;
A
#
# COMPACT_ATOMS: atom_id res chain seq x y z
N MET A 1 30.01 5.45 8.92
CA MET A 1 28.79 4.81 9.44
C MET A 1 28.22 3.95 8.33
N TYR A 2 28.06 2.65 8.57
CA TYR A 2 27.55 1.69 7.58
C TYR A 2 26.04 1.45 7.82
N GLU A 3 25.31 1.22 6.73
CA GLU A 3 23.84 1.08 6.67
C GLU A 3 23.25 0.09 7.72
N ASN A 4 24.01 -0.94 8.03
CA ASN A 4 23.76 -2.03 8.97
C ASN A 4 23.88 -1.64 10.46
N THR A 5 24.25 -0.40 10.79
CA THR A 5 24.29 0.10 12.18
C THR A 5 23.22 1.14 12.50
N LEU A 6 22.40 1.54 11.51
CA LEU A 6 21.33 2.50 11.74
C LEU A 6 20.23 1.95 12.64
N SER A 7 19.89 0.65 12.58
CA SER A 7 18.84 0.04 13.41
C SER A 7 19.18 -0.09 14.90
N LEU A 8 20.40 0.24 15.32
CA LEU A 8 20.88 0.13 16.71
C LEU A 8 20.86 1.46 17.47
N LEU A 9 20.47 2.56 16.82
CA LEU A 9 20.30 3.86 17.47
C LEU A 9 18.89 3.96 18.06
N PRO A 10 18.72 4.33 19.34
CA PRO A 10 17.41 4.68 19.89
C PRO A 10 16.79 5.81 19.05
N GLY A 11 15.64 5.53 18.42
CA GLY A 11 14.96 6.47 17.52
C GLY A 11 15.28 6.28 16.02
N ALA A 12 16.15 5.36 15.64
CA ALA A 12 16.26 4.96 14.24
C ALA A 12 15.12 4.01 13.88
N GLN A 13 14.12 4.56 13.20
CA GLN A 13 13.02 3.81 12.62
C GLN A 13 13.59 2.73 11.71
N ALA A 14 13.28 1.46 12.00
CA ALA A 14 13.64 0.35 11.14
C ALA A 14 13.21 0.67 9.70
N ARG A 15 14.11 0.49 8.73
CA ARG A 15 13.76 0.79 7.33
C ARG A 15 12.63 -0.15 6.90
N PRO A 16 11.49 0.37 6.43
CA PRO A 16 10.48 -0.49 5.82
C PRO A 16 11.15 -1.22 4.66
N THR A 17 11.23 -2.54 4.75
CA THR A 17 11.75 -3.36 3.66
C THR A 17 10.56 -3.78 2.82
N LEU A 18 10.55 -3.42 1.54
CA LEU A 18 9.60 -3.96 0.57
C LEU A 18 10.29 -5.13 -0.12
N TYR A 19 10.08 -6.34 0.38
CA TYR A 19 10.64 -7.55 -0.22
C TYR A 19 9.58 -8.64 -0.31
N ASP A 20 9.37 -9.13 -1.53
CA ASP A 20 8.57 -10.31 -1.80
C ASP A 20 9.28 -11.19 -2.85
N SER A 21 9.37 -12.49 -2.58
CA SER A 21 9.93 -13.48 -3.52
C SER A 21 8.88 -14.03 -4.48
N GLY A 22 7.58 -13.78 -4.22
CA GLY A 22 6.46 -14.29 -5.03
C GLY A 22 5.82 -13.26 -5.96
N SER A 23 6.01 -11.96 -5.70
CA SER A 23 5.35 -10.88 -6.43
C SER A 23 6.32 -9.73 -6.72
N CYS A 24 6.15 -9.10 -7.88
CA CYS A 24 6.81 -7.83 -8.18
C CYS A 24 5.97 -6.68 -7.61
N THR A 25 6.61 -5.78 -6.85
CA THR A 25 5.99 -4.55 -6.32
C THR A 25 6.37 -3.35 -7.18
N LEU A 26 5.41 -2.48 -7.51
CA LEU A 26 5.57 -1.36 -8.43
C LEU A 26 4.86 -0.11 -7.90
N PHE A 27 5.39 1.06 -8.23
CA PHE A 27 4.79 2.38 -7.97
C PHE A 27 4.31 2.58 -6.52
N PRO A 28 5.16 2.41 -5.50
CA PRO A 28 4.75 2.60 -4.12
C PRO A 28 4.51 4.09 -3.83
N SER A 29 3.37 4.39 -3.20
CA SER A 29 3.16 5.61 -2.43
C SER A 29 3.20 5.24 -0.96
N VAL A 30 3.91 5.99 -0.13
CA VAL A 30 4.12 5.68 1.30
C VAL A 30 3.86 6.92 2.16
N ALA A 31 3.17 6.75 3.29
CA ALA A 31 2.96 7.82 4.26
C ALA A 31 3.04 7.31 5.70
N ALA A 32 3.68 8.10 6.56
CA ALA A 32 3.69 7.88 8.00
C ALA A 32 2.41 8.45 8.64
N ASN A 33 1.81 7.71 9.56
CA ASN A 33 0.67 8.17 10.36
C ASN A 33 1.16 8.94 11.62
N ALA A 34 0.25 9.44 12.47
CA ALA A 34 0.58 10.19 13.69
C ALA A 34 1.31 9.36 14.77
N ARG A 35 1.34 8.03 14.64
CA ARG A 35 2.12 7.13 15.52
C ARG A 35 3.51 6.82 15.00
N GLY A 36 3.82 7.24 13.77
CA GLY A 36 5.04 6.85 13.07
C GLY A 36 4.96 5.47 12.40
N ASP A 37 3.78 4.85 12.35
CA ASP A 37 3.55 3.66 11.54
C ASP A 37 3.54 4.04 10.05
N LEU A 38 3.87 3.10 9.17
CA LEU A 38 3.91 3.33 7.73
C LEU A 38 2.76 2.60 7.04
N GLY A 39 2.03 3.34 6.22
CA GLY A 39 1.08 2.80 5.26
C GLY A 39 1.59 3.01 3.84
N ALA A 40 1.42 2.01 2.99
CA ALA A 40 1.79 2.10 1.58
C ALA A 40 0.66 1.60 0.68
N VAL A 41 0.51 2.25 -0.47
CA VAL A 41 -0.29 1.76 -1.60
C VAL A 41 0.66 1.44 -2.73
N LEU A 42 0.56 0.26 -3.30
CA LEU A 42 1.42 -0.18 -4.38
C LEU A 42 0.65 -1.07 -5.36
N ASN A 43 1.19 -1.18 -6.56
CA ASN A 43 0.78 -2.21 -7.48
C ASN A 43 1.61 -3.47 -7.27
N ILE A 44 0.96 -4.62 -7.44
CA ILE A 44 1.63 -5.92 -7.45
C ILE A 44 1.30 -6.72 -8.68
N SER A 45 2.23 -7.60 -9.05
CA SER A 45 2.04 -8.57 -10.12
C SER A 45 2.70 -9.88 -9.73
N ALA A 46 1.98 -10.99 -9.85
CA ALA A 46 2.48 -12.33 -9.56
C ALA A 46 2.09 -13.30 -10.68
N GLY A 47 3.09 -13.91 -11.32
CA GLY A 47 2.92 -14.97 -12.32
C GLY A 47 1.88 -14.67 -13.41
N ARG A 48 0.81 -15.47 -13.45
CA ARG A 48 -0.25 -15.38 -14.48
C ARG A 48 -1.41 -14.43 -14.12
N GLN A 49 -1.48 -13.91 -12.90
CA GLN A 49 -2.52 -12.96 -12.53
C GLN A 49 -2.29 -11.59 -13.19
N GLY A 50 -3.37 -10.88 -13.49
CA GLY A 50 -3.29 -9.47 -13.88
C GLY A 50 -2.73 -8.64 -12.72
N PRO A 51 -2.19 -7.45 -12.99
CA PRO A 51 -1.69 -6.61 -11.91
C PRO A 51 -2.81 -6.26 -10.93
N ALA A 52 -2.49 -6.09 -9.65
CA ALA A 52 -3.44 -5.70 -8.63
C ALA A 52 -2.97 -4.43 -7.91
N VAL A 53 -3.90 -3.70 -7.32
CA VAL A 53 -3.61 -2.69 -6.30
C VAL A 53 -3.71 -3.34 -4.92
N ALA A 54 -2.75 -3.01 -4.07
CA ALA A 54 -2.62 -3.56 -2.73
C ALA A 54 -2.18 -2.47 -1.74
N PHE A 55 -2.38 -2.74 -0.45
CA PHE A 55 -1.79 -1.94 0.61
C PHE A 55 -0.86 -2.77 1.49
N LEU A 56 0.06 -2.06 2.12
CA LEU A 56 0.96 -2.58 3.13
C LEU A 56 0.94 -1.68 4.36
N MET A 57 1.01 -2.29 5.55
CA MET A 57 1.19 -1.60 6.81
C MET A 57 2.43 -2.14 7.53
N GLN A 58 3.32 -1.24 7.94
CA GLN A 58 4.40 -1.53 8.88
C GLN A 58 4.11 -0.77 10.17
N ASP A 59 3.71 -1.51 11.19
CA ASP A 59 3.32 -1.00 12.50
C ASP A 59 3.82 -1.92 13.63
N ASP A 60 3.51 -1.56 14.87
CA ASP A 60 3.79 -2.31 16.10
C ASP A 60 3.23 -3.75 16.14
N TYR A 61 2.28 -4.11 15.26
CA TYR A 61 1.71 -5.45 15.15
C TYR A 61 2.16 -6.23 13.92
N SER A 62 2.80 -5.59 12.96
CA SER A 62 3.35 -6.26 11.78
C SER A 62 4.50 -7.17 12.20
N THR A 63 4.49 -8.42 11.73
CA THR A 63 5.55 -9.38 12.09
C THR A 63 6.91 -8.91 11.57
N ALA A 64 7.98 -9.43 12.17
CA ALA A 64 9.35 -9.00 11.91
C ALA A 64 9.67 -8.96 10.40
N LEU A 65 10.45 -7.95 10.04
CA LEU A 65 10.99 -7.71 8.69
C LEU A 65 11.40 -9.02 7.98
N PRO A 66 11.19 -9.11 6.66
CA PRO A 66 11.01 -7.97 5.76
C PRO A 66 9.54 -7.72 5.34
N ARG A 67 8.56 -8.34 6.02
CA ARG A 67 7.17 -8.30 5.56
C ARG A 67 6.27 -7.52 6.51
N GLY A 68 5.88 -6.30 6.09
CA GLY A 68 4.72 -5.63 6.65
C GLY A 68 3.42 -6.41 6.40
N ALA A 69 2.34 -6.03 7.08
CA ALA A 69 1.03 -6.63 6.87
C ALA A 69 0.51 -6.23 5.48
N TYR A 70 0.30 -7.23 4.62
CA TYR A 70 0.09 -7.05 3.18
C TYR A 70 -1.27 -7.56 2.74
N TYR A 71 -2.02 -6.76 1.96
CA TYR A 71 -3.37 -7.12 1.52
C TYR A 71 -3.68 -6.61 0.12
N THR A 72 -4.24 -7.48 -0.72
CA THR A 72 -4.76 -7.13 -2.04
C THR A 72 -6.10 -6.39 -1.90
N VAL A 73 -6.23 -5.24 -2.56
CA VAL A 73 -7.48 -4.47 -2.61
C VAL A 73 -8.32 -4.89 -3.82
N GLN A 74 -7.72 -4.81 -5.01
CA GLN A 74 -8.43 -5.08 -6.26
C GLN A 74 -7.48 -5.69 -7.29
N ILE A 75 -7.89 -6.83 -7.87
CA ILE A 75 -7.17 -7.50 -8.95
C ILE A 75 -7.69 -6.98 -10.29
N SER A 76 -6.78 -6.67 -11.23
CA SER A 76 -7.16 -6.36 -12.61
C SER A 76 -7.61 -7.62 -13.34
N GLY A 77 -8.75 -7.54 -14.03
CA GLY A 77 -9.21 -8.61 -14.93
C GLY A 77 -8.46 -8.61 -16.27
N ALA A 78 -7.89 -7.47 -16.64
CA ALA A 78 -7.10 -7.27 -17.84
C ALA A 78 -5.60 -7.02 -17.53
N ARG A 79 -4.78 -7.05 -18.59
CA ARG A 79 -3.36 -6.67 -18.55
C ARG A 79 -3.14 -5.37 -19.31
N PRO A 80 -2.11 -4.58 -18.97
CA PRO A 80 -1.71 -3.44 -19.80
C PRO A 80 -1.33 -3.92 -21.21
N SER A 81 -1.84 -3.28 -22.26
CA SER A 81 -1.39 -3.54 -23.64
C SER A 81 -0.14 -2.73 -24.02
N ASP A 82 0.27 -1.77 -23.18
CA ASP A 82 1.46 -0.96 -23.35
C ASP A 82 2.18 -0.68 -22.01
N ARG A 83 3.23 0.15 -22.06
CA ARG A 83 4.06 0.52 -20.91
C ARG A 83 3.58 1.77 -20.16
N ARG A 84 2.41 2.33 -20.51
CA ARG A 84 1.88 3.58 -19.91
C ARG A 84 1.01 3.30 -18.68
N TRP A 85 1.12 2.11 -18.11
CA TRP A 85 0.37 1.69 -16.95
C TRP A 85 1.19 1.94 -15.68
N GLY A 86 0.69 2.82 -14.79
CA GLY A 86 1.30 3.07 -13.48
C GLY A 86 1.27 4.52 -13.01
N ASP A 87 1.84 4.74 -11.82
CA ASP A 87 2.23 6.04 -11.23
C ASP A 87 1.11 6.97 -10.72
N PHE A 88 -0.07 6.44 -10.40
CA PHE A 88 -1.18 7.22 -9.82
C PHE A 88 -1.57 6.75 -8.41
N ASN A 89 -0.68 6.01 -7.74
CA ASN A 89 -0.94 5.58 -6.37
C ASN A 89 -0.73 6.75 -5.42
N SER A 90 -1.63 6.89 -4.47
CA SER A 90 -1.52 7.88 -3.41
C SER A 90 -1.93 7.28 -2.09
N VAL A 91 -1.24 7.68 -1.03
CA VAL A 91 -1.60 7.33 0.35
C VAL A 91 -1.36 8.55 1.22
N GLN A 92 -2.28 8.78 2.14
CA GLN A 92 -2.14 9.81 3.16
C GLN A 92 -2.78 9.33 4.47
N PRO A 93 -2.32 9.82 5.63
CA PRO A 93 -3.00 9.58 6.89
C PRO A 93 -4.43 10.13 6.83
N MET A 94 -5.39 9.38 7.38
CA MET A 94 -6.78 9.81 7.44
C MET A 94 -6.94 10.96 8.43
N SER A 95 -7.35 12.14 7.97
CA SER A 95 -7.70 13.26 8.85
C SER A 95 -9.01 12.99 9.63
N PRO A 96 -9.17 13.47 10.87
CA PRO A 96 -8.22 14.26 11.66
C PRO A 96 -7.33 13.43 12.60
N VAL A 97 -7.69 12.18 12.87
CA VAL A 97 -7.03 11.37 13.91
C VAL A 97 -5.67 10.84 13.42
N GLN A 98 -5.51 10.66 12.12
CA GLN A 98 -4.26 10.26 11.47
C GLN A 98 -3.68 8.96 12.05
N THR A 99 -4.52 8.03 12.50
CA THR A 99 -4.10 6.70 12.99
C THR A 99 -4.29 5.60 11.94
N THR A 100 -5.04 5.88 10.88
CA THR A 100 -5.28 5.03 9.71
C THR A 100 -4.87 5.78 8.44
N TRP A 101 -5.04 5.15 7.29
CA TRP A 101 -4.73 5.74 5.98
C TRP A 101 -5.93 5.69 5.05
N VAL A 102 -5.95 6.66 4.14
CA VAL A 102 -6.76 6.62 2.93
C VAL A 102 -5.82 6.42 1.75
N GLY A 103 -6.22 5.54 0.84
CA GLY A 103 -5.44 5.11 -0.31
C GLY A 103 -6.22 5.30 -1.60
N ALA A 104 -5.50 5.69 -2.65
CA ALA A 104 -6.00 5.70 -4.00
C ALA A 104 -5.03 4.92 -4.89
N GLY A 105 -5.59 4.15 -5.82
CA GLY A 105 -4.83 3.48 -6.86
C GLY A 105 -5.72 3.18 -8.05
N HIS A 106 -5.35 2.19 -8.84
CA HIS A 106 -6.11 1.85 -10.04
C HIS A 106 -5.98 0.37 -10.39
N TYR A 107 -6.96 -0.13 -11.15
CA TYR A 107 -6.97 -1.46 -11.72
C TYR A 107 -7.43 -1.40 -13.19
N LEU A 108 -7.23 -2.49 -13.93
CA LEU A 108 -7.75 -2.64 -15.29
C LEU A 108 -8.98 -3.56 -15.26
N PRO A 109 -10.20 -3.04 -15.49
CA PRO A 109 -11.40 -3.83 -15.68
C PRO A 109 -11.37 -4.53 -17.04
N GLY A 110 -12.27 -5.50 -17.22
CA GLY A 110 -12.37 -6.29 -18.45
C GLY A 110 -11.51 -7.55 -18.42
N THR A 111 -11.34 -8.18 -19.59
CA THR A 111 -10.67 -9.49 -19.72
C THR A 111 -9.62 -9.55 -20.83
N SER A 112 -9.47 -8.49 -21.63
CA SER A 112 -8.51 -8.38 -22.73
C SER A 112 -7.52 -7.24 -22.49
N PRO A 113 -6.29 -7.29 -23.05
CA PRO A 113 -5.30 -6.24 -22.86
C PRO A 113 -5.80 -4.86 -23.30
N CYS A 114 -5.56 -3.81 -22.50
CA CYS A 114 -5.99 -2.44 -22.80
C CYS A 114 -4.96 -1.38 -22.37
N SER A 115 -4.93 -0.26 -23.10
CA SER A 115 -4.00 0.88 -22.87
C SER A 115 -4.64 2.08 -22.16
N ALA A 116 -5.96 2.21 -22.16
CA ALA A 116 -6.67 3.38 -21.63
C ALA A 116 -7.92 2.99 -20.82
N CYS A 117 -7.80 1.89 -20.06
CA CYS A 117 -8.91 1.33 -19.27
C CYS A 117 -8.68 1.42 -17.76
N ALA A 118 -7.71 2.21 -17.27
CA ALA A 118 -7.47 2.30 -15.84
C ALA A 118 -8.71 2.88 -15.12
N ALA A 119 -9.26 2.10 -14.18
CA ALA A 119 -10.34 2.52 -13.30
C ALA A 119 -9.77 2.81 -11.91
N PRO A 120 -10.12 3.95 -11.29
CA PRO A 120 -9.63 4.29 -9.97
C PRO A 120 -10.26 3.40 -8.90
N VAL A 121 -9.52 3.17 -7.81
CA VAL A 121 -10.02 2.56 -6.58
C VAL A 121 -9.61 3.44 -5.42
N PHE A 122 -10.60 3.84 -4.62
CA PHE A 122 -10.39 4.55 -3.36
C PHE A 122 -10.77 3.62 -2.23
N PHE A 123 -9.91 3.53 -1.22
CA PHE A 123 -10.10 2.63 -0.11
C PHE A 123 -9.42 3.18 1.13
N ASN A 124 -9.85 2.70 2.28
CA ASN A 124 -9.29 3.08 3.56
C ASN A 124 -8.79 1.82 4.24
N PHE A 125 -7.69 1.96 4.96
CA PHE A 125 -7.05 0.83 5.58
C PHE A 125 -6.37 1.22 6.89
N GLY A 126 -6.25 0.23 7.77
CA GLY A 126 -5.76 0.41 9.13
C GLY A 126 -6.05 -0.84 9.95
N ARG A 127 -5.73 -0.78 11.23
CA ARG A 127 -5.99 -1.89 12.16
C ARG A 127 -7.41 -1.79 12.74
N ALA A 128 -7.97 -2.94 13.10
CA ALA A 128 -9.29 -3.01 13.74
C ALA A 128 -9.39 -2.18 15.03
N ARG A 129 -8.28 -2.04 15.79
CA ARG A 129 -8.22 -1.17 16.99
C ARG A 129 -8.58 0.30 16.68
N ASP A 130 -8.36 0.75 15.44
CA ASP A 130 -8.55 2.13 14.99
C ASP A 130 -9.88 2.33 14.27
N ASN A 131 -10.70 1.27 14.15
CA ASN A 131 -11.98 1.30 13.45
C ASN A 131 -12.98 2.28 14.09
N MET A 132 -12.91 2.51 15.40
CA MET A 132 -13.77 3.48 16.08
C MET A 132 -13.47 4.93 15.65
N ALA A 133 -12.18 5.28 15.51
CA ALA A 133 -11.78 6.58 15.00
C ALA A 133 -12.24 6.74 13.54
N TRP A 134 -12.14 5.67 12.76
CA TRP A 134 -12.63 5.61 11.38
C TRP A 134 -14.14 5.89 11.26
N ASN A 135 -15.01 5.12 11.92
CA ASN A 135 -16.46 5.25 11.78
C ASN A 135 -16.99 6.62 12.23
N TYR A 136 -16.31 7.26 13.19
CA TYR A 136 -16.75 8.56 13.69
C TYR A 136 -16.60 9.69 12.64
N TRP A 137 -15.63 9.58 11.73
CA TRP A 137 -15.27 10.62 10.76
C TRP A 137 -15.65 10.31 9.32
N GLN A 138 -16.12 9.10 9.01
CA GLN A 138 -16.46 8.72 7.63
C GLN A 138 -17.71 9.44 7.08
N ASP A 139 -18.67 9.78 7.95
CA ASP A 139 -19.99 10.32 7.57
C ASP A 139 -20.21 11.80 7.94
N LYS A 140 -19.13 12.52 8.27
CA LYS A 140 -19.17 13.96 8.63
C LYS A 140 -18.51 14.82 7.57
#